data_AF-A0AA36J7J6-F1
#
_entry.id   AF-A0AA36J7J6-F1
#
_cell.length_a   1.000
_cell.length_b   1.000
_cell.length_c   1.000
_cell.angle_alpha   90.00
_cell.angle_beta   90.00
_cell.angle_gamma   90.00
#
_symmetry.space_group_name_H-M   'P 1'
#
loop_
_entity.id
_entity.type
_entity.pdbx_description
1 polymer ?
#
loop_
_entity_poly.entity_id
_entity_poly.type
_entity_poly.pdbx_seq_one_letter_code
_entity_poly.pdbx_strand_id
1 'polypeptide(L)'
;MTLPCGAKTESNTMVEPVPVEFDFTGVPPPRVFEPPPGSKVVPRRILSPIHHYLSRSRKPFWSEDLIFTQPPRIYVDQKSVFREIASVTQLRRGDHCMITLNVLRCLSPWIDYLVSLMGSLELSHLYHHFVILEDVDHVDQFGVPRTKQGAIVHIMEYSNTVEGFIEEVRVKSFGEWLALPKVFLDCILQKARCGRVPLADYGDMPHIFRMEERLTEQQRERIVHDAEQFIANPQAYNILWSNCEHTTNLVSGKQQFTSPEVHFFLWSICRYFLTFFGLATLHAVTMQCYSRYCLQYPFWALAAYYTCTALPVLAQIVVQFGRLAHTVAASWRKSLISRNDVYHLLLKELSRAIFNGALAFGFLLWAPDILHFADGRYPIRISVAIVFAYLASDAIFALLAQVVTRILLQTQGHYWLIGGSDHTWEEEERIRAEAKTPKSKAE
;
A
#
# COMPACT_ATOMS: atom_id res chain seq x y z
N MET A 1 17.04 31.91 -62.73
CA MET A 1 16.16 32.24 -61.58
C MET A 1 16.87 31.81 -60.32
N THR A 2 17.57 32.76 -59.69
CA THR A 2 18.37 32.58 -58.47
C THR A 2 17.70 33.39 -57.37
N LEU A 3 17.20 32.69 -56.33
CA LEU A 3 16.65 33.31 -55.12
C LEU A 3 17.78 33.54 -54.10
N PRO A 4 17.83 34.69 -53.42
CA PRO A 4 18.83 34.95 -52.39
C PRO A 4 18.42 34.35 -51.04
N CYS A 5 19.38 33.68 -50.40
CA CYS A 5 19.31 33.22 -49.02
C CYS A 5 19.63 34.40 -48.08
N GLY A 6 18.61 34.91 -47.38
CA GLY A 6 18.77 35.88 -46.30
C GLY A 6 18.55 35.21 -44.95
N ALA A 7 19.60 34.69 -44.33
CA ALA A 7 19.57 34.24 -42.94
C ALA A 7 19.75 35.45 -42.02
N LYS A 8 18.70 35.81 -41.27
CA LYS A 8 18.79 36.73 -40.13
C LYS A 8 19.28 35.94 -38.91
N THR A 9 20.48 36.23 -38.45
CA THR A 9 20.99 35.82 -37.15
C THR A 9 20.36 36.71 -36.08
N GLU A 10 19.30 36.22 -35.44
CA GLU A 10 18.83 36.80 -34.17
C GLU A 10 19.84 36.43 -33.07
N SER A 11 20.44 37.45 -32.47
CA SER A 11 21.34 37.29 -31.33
C SER A 11 20.54 36.82 -30.13
N ASN A 12 20.64 35.52 -29.82
CA ASN A 12 20.27 34.98 -28.51
C ASN A 12 21.23 35.56 -27.47
N THR A 13 20.87 36.73 -26.92
CA THR A 13 21.41 37.16 -25.62
C THR A 13 21.04 36.10 -24.60
N MET A 14 22.03 35.32 -24.15
CA MET A 14 21.88 34.49 -22.97
C MET A 14 21.55 35.42 -21.81
N VAL A 15 20.28 35.47 -21.43
CA VAL A 15 19.85 36.04 -20.16
C VAL A 15 20.47 35.15 -19.09
N GLU A 16 21.44 35.68 -18.35
CA GLU A 16 21.97 34.98 -17.17
C GLU A 16 20.78 34.59 -16.28
N PRO A 17 20.66 33.31 -15.89
CA PRO A 17 19.59 32.88 -15.03
C PRO A 17 19.69 33.68 -13.74
N VAL A 18 18.71 34.55 -13.50
CA VAL A 18 18.54 35.23 -12.21
C VAL A 18 18.59 34.14 -11.15
N PRO A 19 19.51 34.20 -10.17
CA PRO A 19 19.56 33.21 -9.11
C PRO A 19 18.22 33.27 -8.37
N VAL A 20 17.38 32.26 -8.61
CA VAL A 20 16.14 32.09 -7.87
C VAL A 20 16.56 31.80 -6.45
N GLU A 21 16.36 32.77 -5.56
CA GLU A 21 16.60 32.59 -4.14
C GLU A 21 15.64 31.49 -3.66
N PHE A 22 16.19 30.30 -3.41
CA PHE A 22 15.39 29.15 -3.00
C PHE A 22 14.97 29.37 -1.54
N ASP A 23 13.66 29.49 -1.33
CA ASP A 23 13.11 29.52 0.02
C ASP A 23 13.22 28.13 0.66
N PHE A 24 14.33 27.91 1.38
CA PHE A 24 14.57 26.71 2.19
C PHE A 24 13.91 26.79 3.58
N THR A 25 13.05 27.79 3.83
CA THR A 25 12.38 27.93 5.12
C THR A 25 11.49 26.71 5.39
N GLY A 26 11.76 26.02 6.49
CA GLY A 26 11.02 24.82 6.90
C GLY A 26 11.47 23.52 6.22
N VAL A 27 12.51 23.54 5.37
CA VAL A 27 13.10 22.31 4.81
C VAL A 27 13.96 21.64 5.89
N PRO A 28 13.73 20.36 6.21
CA PRO A 28 14.57 19.67 7.18
C PRO A 28 16.01 19.61 6.68
N PRO A 29 17.02 19.76 7.55
CA PRO A 29 18.40 19.61 7.13
C PRO A 29 18.66 18.19 6.59
N PRO A 30 19.66 18.00 5.72
CA PRO A 30 20.08 16.68 5.27
C PRO A 30 20.36 15.75 6.45
N ARG A 31 19.89 14.50 6.36
CA ARG A 31 20.11 13.52 7.44
C ARG A 31 21.60 13.17 7.52
N VAL A 32 22.12 13.09 8.74
CA VAL A 32 23.50 12.69 9.05
C VAL A 32 23.46 11.61 10.13
N PHE A 33 24.15 10.50 9.90
CA PHE A 33 24.28 9.41 10.87
C PHE A 33 25.57 9.58 11.66
N GLU A 34 25.47 9.90 12.95
CA GLU A 34 26.64 10.11 13.78
C GLU A 34 27.44 8.81 13.97
N PRO A 35 28.75 8.84 13.73
CA PRO A 35 29.59 7.68 13.93
C PRO A 35 29.78 7.37 15.42
N PRO A 36 29.87 6.08 15.82
CA PRO A 36 30.19 5.73 17.19
C PRO A 36 31.53 6.35 17.64
N PRO A 37 31.70 6.66 18.93
CA PRO A 37 32.96 7.19 19.45
C PRO A 37 34.16 6.34 19.01
N GLY A 38 35.19 6.98 18.46
CA GLY A 38 36.40 6.31 17.96
C GLY A 38 36.32 5.77 16.53
N SER A 39 35.16 5.82 15.88
CA SER A 39 35.02 5.45 14.47
C SER A 39 35.72 6.46 13.55
N LYS A 40 36.42 5.95 12.54
CA LYS A 40 37.05 6.76 11.47
C LYS A 40 36.10 7.01 10.28
N VAL A 41 34.87 6.52 10.36
CA VAL A 41 33.89 6.64 9.28
C VAL A 41 33.39 8.08 9.22
N VAL A 42 33.73 8.80 8.14
CA VAL A 42 33.18 10.14 7.88
C VAL A 42 31.72 10.01 7.46
N PRO A 43 30.77 10.63 8.17
CA PRO A 43 29.34 10.50 7.87
C PRO A 43 28.97 11.30 6.63
N ARG A 44 28.08 10.74 5.81
CA ARG A 44 27.57 11.41 4.60
C ARG A 44 26.29 12.18 4.92
N ARG A 45 26.07 13.26 4.18
CA ARG A 45 24.78 13.98 4.16
C ARG A 45 23.86 13.26 3.19
N ILE A 46 22.72 12.79 3.67
CA ILE A 46 21.69 12.14 2.86
C ILE A 46 20.59 13.16 2.59
N LEU A 47 20.38 13.46 1.31
CA LEU A 47 19.30 14.33 0.85
C LEU A 47 18.02 13.51 0.72
N SER A 48 16.88 14.12 1.06
CA SER A 48 15.57 13.54 0.82
C SER A 48 14.93 14.13 -0.45
N PRO A 49 13.89 13.49 -1.02
CA PRO A 49 13.27 13.95 -2.27
C PRO A 49 12.85 15.42 -2.26
N ILE A 50 12.38 15.98 -1.13
CA ILE A 50 12.03 17.42 -1.07
C ILE A 50 13.18 18.35 -1.46
N HIS A 51 14.42 17.99 -1.11
CA HIS A 51 15.60 18.78 -1.47
C HIS A 51 15.77 18.86 -2.98
N HIS A 52 15.47 17.74 -3.67
CA HIS A 52 15.58 17.65 -5.12
C HIS A 52 14.46 18.39 -5.85
N TYR A 53 13.23 18.41 -5.30
CA TYR A 53 12.13 19.18 -5.91
C TYR A 53 12.37 20.68 -5.79
N LEU A 54 12.78 21.14 -4.61
CA LEU A 54 13.06 22.56 -4.38
C LEU A 54 14.23 23.05 -5.24
N SER A 55 15.26 22.21 -5.44
CA SER A 55 16.37 22.53 -6.35
C SER A 55 16.04 22.35 -7.84
N ARG A 56 14.78 21.98 -8.18
CA ARG A 56 14.31 21.64 -9.54
C ARG A 56 15.11 20.54 -10.24
N SER A 57 15.83 19.70 -9.48
CA SER A 57 16.53 18.54 -10.03
C SER A 57 15.61 17.33 -10.24
N ARG A 58 14.42 17.36 -9.64
CA ARG A 58 13.37 16.33 -9.72
C ARG A 58 12.01 17.03 -9.75
N LYS A 59 11.01 16.41 -10.37
CA LYS A 59 9.60 16.87 -10.34
C LYS A 59 8.74 15.75 -9.74
N PRO A 60 7.84 16.04 -8.79
CA PRO A 60 6.99 15.01 -8.19
C PRO A 60 5.83 14.63 -9.13
N PHE A 61 5.44 13.35 -9.12
CA PHE A 61 4.40 12.82 -10.00
C PHE A 61 2.98 13.31 -9.69
N TRP A 62 2.69 13.76 -8.47
CA TRP A 62 1.38 14.34 -8.15
C TRP A 62 1.24 15.82 -8.54
N SER A 63 2.31 16.46 -9.03
CA SER A 63 2.27 17.88 -9.46
C SER A 63 1.77 18.07 -10.89
N GLU A 64 1.44 16.99 -11.59
CA GLU A 64 1.00 17.03 -12.98
C GLU A 64 -0.51 16.86 -13.08
N ASP A 65 -1.12 17.46 -14.10
CA ASP A 65 -2.48 17.16 -14.59
C ASP A 65 -2.66 15.68 -15.03
N LEU A 66 -1.60 14.87 -14.88
CA LEU A 66 -1.55 13.42 -15.04
C LEU A 66 -2.11 12.65 -13.83
N ILE A 67 -2.59 13.34 -12.79
CA ILE A 67 -3.65 12.76 -11.96
C ILE A 67 -4.83 12.58 -12.90
N PHE A 68 -4.86 11.43 -13.58
CA PHE A 68 -6.08 10.91 -14.18
C PHE A 68 -7.18 11.23 -13.18
N THR A 69 -8.19 11.98 -13.61
CA THR A 69 -9.43 12.27 -12.89
C THR A 69 -10.17 10.95 -12.65
N GLN A 70 -9.52 10.04 -11.94
CA GLN A 70 -9.99 8.75 -11.55
C GLN A 70 -10.75 9.02 -10.26
N PRO A 71 -12.04 8.68 -10.24
CA PRO A 71 -12.83 8.86 -9.05
C PRO A 71 -12.20 8.07 -7.91
N PRO A 72 -12.40 8.57 -6.69
CA PRO A 72 -11.75 8.03 -5.51
C PRO A 72 -12.12 6.56 -5.35
N ARG A 73 -11.13 5.69 -5.52
CA ARG A 73 -11.30 4.24 -5.45
C ARG A 73 -11.43 3.86 -3.99
N ILE A 74 -12.46 3.09 -3.68
CA ILE A 74 -12.70 2.58 -2.34
C ILE A 74 -12.22 1.14 -2.24
N TYR A 75 -11.52 0.86 -1.16
CA TYR A 75 -10.93 -0.42 -0.84
C TYR A 75 -11.30 -0.79 0.57
N VAL A 76 -11.28 -2.08 0.84
CA VAL A 76 -11.58 -2.63 2.15
C VAL A 76 -10.59 -3.75 2.41
N ASP A 77 -9.94 -3.69 3.57
CA ASP A 77 -9.23 -4.82 4.11
C ASP A 77 -10.12 -5.56 5.13
N GLN A 78 -9.54 -6.48 5.90
CA GLN A 78 -10.30 -7.29 6.85
C GLN A 78 -10.89 -6.48 8.02
N LYS A 79 -10.49 -5.22 8.23
CA LYS A 79 -10.87 -4.38 9.38
C LYS A 79 -11.24 -2.93 9.02
N SER A 80 -10.67 -2.38 7.96
CA SER A 80 -10.72 -0.97 7.64
C SER A 80 -11.15 -0.75 6.19
N VAL A 81 -11.79 0.40 5.96
CA VAL A 81 -12.09 0.90 4.63
C VAL A 81 -11.16 2.07 4.38
N PHE A 82 -10.57 2.12 3.20
CA PHE A 82 -9.70 3.20 2.78
C PHE A 82 -10.06 3.65 1.37
N ARG A 83 -9.81 4.92 1.10
CA ARG A 83 -10.15 5.59 -0.15
C ARG A 83 -8.92 6.26 -0.71
N GLU A 84 -8.65 6.02 -1.98
CA GLU A 84 -7.61 6.76 -2.71
C GLU A 84 -8.03 8.22 -2.83
N ILE A 85 -7.16 9.13 -2.41
CA ILE A 85 -7.44 10.56 -2.49
C ILE A 85 -7.29 11.05 -3.93
N ALA A 86 -8.20 11.90 -4.39
CA ALA A 86 -8.08 12.48 -5.73
C ALA A 86 -7.07 13.63 -5.79
N SER A 87 -6.78 14.26 -4.64
CA SER A 87 -5.78 15.31 -4.51
C SER A 87 -5.24 15.34 -3.09
N VAL A 88 -3.94 15.62 -2.95
CA VAL A 88 -3.29 15.85 -1.64
C VAL A 88 -3.92 17.01 -0.88
N THR A 89 -4.57 17.97 -1.56
CA THR A 89 -5.29 19.09 -0.92
C THR A 89 -6.54 18.67 -0.16
N GLN A 90 -6.99 17.42 -0.30
CA GLN A 90 -8.10 16.84 0.49
C GLN A 90 -7.64 16.38 1.88
N LEU A 91 -6.33 16.25 2.09
CA LEU A 91 -5.77 15.77 3.35
C LEU A 91 -5.91 16.82 4.44
N ARG A 92 -6.29 16.36 5.62
CA ARG A 92 -6.46 17.16 6.82
C ARG A 92 -5.61 16.61 7.94
N ARG A 93 -5.23 17.47 8.86
CA ARG A 93 -4.49 17.08 10.06
C ARG A 93 -5.24 15.95 10.81
N GLY A 94 -4.50 15.00 11.34
CA GLY A 94 -5.04 13.81 12.00
C GLY A 94 -5.56 12.72 11.06
N ASP A 95 -5.55 12.91 9.73
CA ASP A 95 -5.87 11.82 8.80
C ASP A 95 -4.87 10.68 8.94
N HIS A 96 -5.38 9.45 9.09
CA HIS A 96 -4.60 8.21 8.96
C HIS A 96 -4.51 7.84 7.48
N CYS A 97 -3.30 7.96 6.94
CA CYS A 97 -3.02 7.65 5.55
C CYS A 97 -2.12 6.43 5.41
N MET A 98 -2.16 5.85 4.23
CA MET A 98 -1.33 4.73 3.85
C MET A 98 -0.89 4.87 2.39
N ILE A 99 0.29 4.36 2.11
CA ILE A 99 0.88 4.35 0.78
C ILE A 99 1.55 3.01 0.57
N THR A 100 1.67 2.52 -0.67
CA THR A 100 2.28 1.21 -0.88
C THR A 100 3.70 1.14 -0.36
N LEU A 101 4.03 0.10 0.40
CA LEU A 101 5.34 -0.05 1.02
C LEU A 101 6.41 -0.26 -0.06
N ASN A 102 7.25 0.74 -0.30
CA ASN A 102 8.41 0.63 -1.18
C ASN A 102 9.69 0.42 -0.37
N VAL A 103 10.21 -0.81 -0.32
CA VAL A 103 11.49 -1.10 0.34
C VAL A 103 12.69 -0.50 -0.39
N LEU A 104 12.53 -0.14 -1.66
CA LEU A 104 13.51 0.49 -2.55
C LEU A 104 13.28 2.01 -2.70
N ARG A 105 12.58 2.63 -1.73
CA ARG A 105 12.19 4.05 -1.79
C ARG A 105 13.39 4.96 -2.04
N CYS A 106 13.17 5.97 -2.88
CA CYS A 106 14.13 7.01 -3.26
C CYS A 106 15.30 6.54 -4.14
N LEU A 107 15.38 5.27 -4.56
CA LEU A 107 16.41 4.84 -5.50
C LEU A 107 16.19 5.41 -6.92
N SER A 108 14.93 5.54 -7.33
CA SER A 108 14.56 6.13 -8.61
C SER A 108 13.09 6.59 -8.57
N PRO A 109 12.77 7.78 -9.11
CA PRO A 109 11.38 8.24 -9.25
C PRO A 109 10.49 7.22 -9.94
N TRP A 110 10.99 6.55 -10.98
CA TRP A 110 10.23 5.56 -11.73
C TRP A 110 9.92 4.29 -10.93
N ILE A 111 10.82 3.88 -10.02
CA ILE A 111 10.57 2.75 -9.13
C ILE A 111 9.50 3.14 -8.11
N ASP A 112 9.62 4.33 -7.51
CA ASP A 112 8.63 4.88 -6.58
C ASP A 112 7.23 4.92 -7.23
N TYR A 113 7.15 5.47 -8.45
CA TYR A 113 5.91 5.52 -9.23
C TYR A 113 5.35 4.14 -9.56
N LEU A 114 6.18 3.21 -10.04
CA LEU A 114 5.75 1.86 -10.39
C LEU A 114 5.20 1.11 -9.17
N VAL A 115 5.86 1.22 -8.01
CA VAL A 115 5.39 0.58 -6.77
C VAL A 115 4.07 1.22 -6.31
N SER A 116 3.95 2.54 -6.40
CA SER A 116 2.70 3.24 -6.11
C SER A 116 1.56 2.80 -7.05
N LEU A 117 1.85 2.63 -8.34
CA LEU A 117 0.90 2.14 -9.34
C LEU A 117 0.47 0.70 -9.06
N MET A 118 1.40 -0.18 -8.69
CA MET A 118 1.06 -1.55 -8.25
C MET A 118 0.10 -1.53 -7.06
N GLY A 119 0.30 -0.58 -6.13
CA GLY A 119 -0.61 -0.28 -5.04
C GLY A 119 -2.03 0.05 -5.47
N SER A 120 -2.18 1.03 -6.35
CA SER A 120 -3.50 1.43 -6.86
C SER A 120 -4.20 0.31 -7.63
N LEU A 121 -3.42 -0.58 -8.24
CA LEU A 121 -3.94 -1.78 -8.90
C LEU A 121 -4.27 -2.94 -7.95
N GLU A 122 -4.17 -2.76 -6.62
CA GLU A 122 -4.35 -3.82 -5.61
C GLU A 122 -3.38 -5.00 -5.75
N LEU A 123 -2.21 -4.79 -6.35
CA LEU A 123 -1.17 -5.81 -6.49
C LEU A 123 -0.21 -5.86 -5.30
N SER A 124 -0.34 -4.91 -4.37
CA SER A 124 0.39 -4.92 -3.10
C SER A 124 -0.57 -5.16 -1.94
N HIS A 125 -0.10 -5.92 -0.95
CA HIS A 125 -0.80 -6.15 0.31
C HIS A 125 -0.08 -5.51 1.52
N LEU A 126 0.99 -4.76 1.25
CA LEU A 126 1.77 -4.08 2.28
C LEU A 126 1.79 -2.59 1.98
N TYR A 127 1.45 -1.83 3.01
CA TYR A 127 1.34 -0.40 3.01
C TYR A 127 2.16 0.18 4.17
N HIS A 128 2.69 1.36 3.92
CA HIS A 128 3.33 2.19 4.91
C HIS A 128 2.30 3.18 5.45
N HIS A 129 2.06 3.14 6.75
CA HIS A 129 1.07 3.99 7.42
C HIS A 129 1.71 5.24 8.03
N PHE A 130 1.01 6.36 7.93
CA PHE A 130 1.42 7.64 8.50
C PHE A 130 0.23 8.50 8.92
N VAL A 131 0.48 9.52 9.73
CA VAL A 131 -0.52 10.50 10.17
C VAL A 131 -0.16 11.88 9.64
N ILE A 132 -1.13 12.59 9.06
CA ILE A 132 -0.96 13.97 8.63
C ILE A 132 -0.90 14.90 9.84
N LEU A 133 0.13 15.76 9.95
CA LEU A 133 0.28 16.66 11.09
C LEU A 133 -0.34 18.04 10.84
N GLU A 134 -0.36 18.51 9.60
CA GLU A 134 -0.93 19.80 9.21
C GLU A 134 -1.93 19.68 8.05
N ASP A 135 -2.90 20.58 7.99
CA ASP A 135 -3.83 20.64 6.85
C ASP A 135 -3.09 21.02 5.56
N VAL A 136 -3.41 20.32 4.47
CA VAL A 136 -2.93 20.69 3.13
C VAL A 136 -3.88 21.71 2.53
N ASP A 137 -3.39 22.93 2.34
CA ASP A 137 -4.16 24.04 1.76
C ASP A 137 -3.98 24.10 0.24
N HIS A 138 -2.73 24.06 -0.23
CA HIS A 138 -2.39 24.06 -1.65
C HIS A 138 -1.09 23.30 -1.92
N VAL A 139 -0.77 23.10 -3.20
CA VAL A 139 0.52 22.57 -3.67
C VAL A 139 1.23 23.70 -4.40
N ASP A 140 2.48 23.97 -4.04
CA ASP A 140 3.24 25.05 -4.67
C ASP A 140 3.74 24.68 -6.08
N GLN A 141 4.39 25.65 -6.75
CA GLN A 141 4.95 25.48 -8.10
C GLN A 141 6.06 24.41 -8.22
N PHE A 142 6.61 23.94 -7.10
CA PHE A 142 7.60 22.86 -7.05
C PHE A 142 6.95 21.49 -6.76
N GLY A 143 5.62 21.46 -6.61
CA GLY A 143 4.88 20.26 -6.26
C GLY A 143 4.94 19.91 -4.77
N VAL A 144 5.31 20.86 -3.90
CA VAL A 144 5.40 20.64 -2.45
C VAL A 144 4.08 21.06 -1.79
N PRO A 145 3.42 20.17 -1.00
CA PRO A 145 2.22 20.51 -0.24
C PRO A 145 2.51 21.55 0.84
N ARG A 146 1.68 22.59 0.90
CA ARG A 146 1.82 23.73 1.82
C ARG A 146 0.59 23.91 2.70
N THR A 147 0.83 24.41 3.91
CA THR A 147 -0.21 24.92 4.79
C THR A 147 -0.71 26.28 4.28
N LYS A 148 -1.81 26.76 4.87
CA LYS A 148 -2.34 28.11 4.58
C LYS A 148 -1.33 29.24 4.82
N GLN A 149 -0.37 29.03 5.72
CA GLN A 149 0.72 29.97 6.03
C GLN A 149 1.93 29.83 5.10
N GLY A 150 1.91 28.91 4.14
CA GLY A 150 3.03 28.63 3.22
C GLY A 150 4.10 27.69 3.79
N ALA A 151 3.91 27.16 5.00
CA ALA A 151 4.84 26.19 5.59
C ALA A 151 4.71 24.82 4.90
N ILE A 152 5.76 24.02 4.93
CA ILE A 152 5.75 22.64 4.40
C ILE A 152 4.83 21.78 5.27
N VAL A 153 3.97 20.97 4.63
CA VAL A 153 3.16 19.98 5.35
C VAL A 153 4.01 18.77 5.69
N HIS A 154 3.90 18.32 6.92
CA HIS A 154 4.60 17.17 7.48
C HIS A 154 3.63 16.05 7.86
N ILE A 155 4.24 14.88 8.01
CA ILE A 155 3.60 13.67 8.50
C ILE A 155 4.42 13.09 9.65
N MET A 156 3.75 12.38 10.54
CA MET A 156 4.38 11.47 11.47
C MET A 156 4.48 10.10 10.80
N GLU A 157 5.69 9.57 10.72
CA GLU A 157 5.92 8.23 10.22
C GLU A 157 7.17 7.58 10.78
N TYR A 158 7.23 6.26 10.65
CA TYR A 158 8.47 5.49 10.71
C TYR A 158 9.08 5.38 9.32
N SER A 159 10.19 6.07 9.06
CA SER A 159 10.84 5.92 7.76
C SER A 159 12.36 5.90 7.79
N ASN A 160 12.90 5.18 6.82
CA ASN A 160 14.29 5.22 6.44
C ASN A 160 14.36 5.08 4.91
N THR A 161 15.29 5.78 4.25
CA THR A 161 15.54 5.60 2.81
C THR A 161 16.55 4.48 2.62
N VAL A 162 16.67 3.93 1.40
CA VAL A 162 17.71 2.91 1.13
C VAL A 162 19.10 3.48 1.39
N GLU A 163 19.35 4.72 0.95
CA GLU A 163 20.61 5.41 1.21
C GLU A 163 20.86 5.62 2.70
N GLY A 164 19.83 6.04 3.44
CA GLY A 164 19.91 6.19 4.90
C GLY A 164 20.19 4.88 5.60
N PHE A 165 19.55 3.78 5.17
CA PHE A 165 19.79 2.45 5.71
C PHE A 165 21.21 1.95 5.42
N ILE A 166 21.70 2.11 4.19
CA ILE A 166 23.07 1.73 3.81
C ILE A 166 24.08 2.53 4.62
N GLU A 167 23.86 3.84 4.76
CA GLU A 167 24.72 4.71 5.54
C GLU A 167 24.71 4.32 7.03
N GLU A 168 23.54 4.03 7.59
CA GLU A 168 23.41 3.57 8.97
C GLU A 168 24.16 2.26 9.22
N VAL A 169 24.02 1.28 8.32
CA VAL A 169 24.75 0.01 8.39
C VAL A 169 26.25 0.24 8.27
N ARG A 170 26.70 1.11 7.34
CA ARG A 170 28.11 1.45 7.15
C ARG A 170 28.72 2.11 8.39
N VAL A 171 27.99 3.06 8.98
CA VAL A 171 28.44 3.82 10.15
C VAL A 171 28.47 2.93 11.40
N LYS A 172 27.44 2.12 11.63
CA LYS A 172 27.35 1.21 12.79
C LYS A 172 28.30 0.03 12.72
N SER A 173 28.67 -0.43 11.52
CA SER A 173 29.64 -1.51 11.34
C SER A 173 31.09 -1.06 11.47
N PHE A 174 31.37 0.23 11.73
CA PHE A 174 32.73 0.80 11.69
C PHE A 174 33.44 0.61 10.32
N GLY A 175 32.69 0.26 9.27
CA GLY A 175 33.26 -0.18 8.00
C GLY A 175 33.85 -1.60 8.00
N GLU A 176 33.64 -2.39 9.06
CA GLU A 176 34.15 -3.74 9.20
C GLU A 176 33.19 -4.79 8.62
N TRP A 177 33.66 -5.57 7.65
CA TRP A 177 32.87 -6.59 6.96
C TRP A 177 32.33 -7.69 7.88
N LEU A 178 33.06 -8.04 8.94
CA LEU A 178 32.67 -9.09 9.88
C LEU A 178 31.49 -8.68 10.78
N ALA A 179 31.33 -7.39 11.05
CA ALA A 179 30.21 -6.86 11.83
C ALA A 179 28.92 -6.70 11.02
N LEU A 180 29.03 -6.67 9.68
CA LEU A 180 27.90 -6.38 8.78
C LEU A 180 26.69 -7.29 8.98
N PRO A 181 26.79 -8.63 9.09
CA PRO A 181 25.59 -9.47 9.18
C PRO A 181 24.74 -9.16 10.42
N LYS A 182 25.39 -8.97 11.58
CA LYS A 182 24.72 -8.62 12.83
C LYS A 182 24.11 -7.22 12.75
N VAL A 183 24.90 -6.23 12.34
CA VAL A 183 24.44 -4.84 12.21
C VAL A 183 23.30 -4.72 11.21
N PHE A 184 23.37 -5.44 10.10
CA PHE A 184 22.30 -5.47 9.09
C PHE A 184 21.01 -6.06 9.67
N LEU A 185 21.09 -7.16 10.41
CA LEU A 185 19.92 -7.76 11.06
C LEU A 185 19.31 -6.82 12.11
N ASP A 186 20.14 -6.24 12.97
CA ASP A 186 19.72 -5.26 13.99
C ASP A 186 19.05 -4.05 13.32
N CYS A 187 19.66 -3.53 12.25
CA CYS A 187 19.12 -2.44 11.46
C CYS A 187 17.87 -2.83 10.67
N ILE A 188 17.63 -4.07 10.28
CA ILE A 188 16.34 -4.44 9.64
C ILE A 188 15.23 -4.52 10.68
N LEU A 189 15.52 -5.11 11.84
CA LEU A 189 14.52 -5.29 12.89
C LEU A 189 14.14 -3.95 13.54
N GLN A 190 15.05 -2.97 13.56
CA GLN A 190 14.86 -1.63 14.13
C GLN A 190 14.99 -0.52 13.07
N LYS A 191 14.61 -0.82 11.82
CA LYS A 191 14.96 -0.05 10.61
C LYS A 191 14.55 1.41 10.59
N ALA A 192 13.47 1.74 11.26
CA ALA A 192 12.85 3.04 11.10
C ALA A 192 12.88 3.84 12.38
N ARG A 193 13.05 5.15 12.24
CA ARG A 193 12.87 6.12 13.31
C ARG A 193 11.55 6.81 13.09
N CYS A 194 10.77 6.96 14.16
CA CYS A 194 9.59 7.79 14.11
C CYS A 194 10.03 9.26 14.10
N GLY A 195 9.42 10.07 13.24
CA GLY A 195 9.76 11.48 13.19
C GLY A 195 8.83 12.28 12.27
N ARG A 196 9.08 13.59 12.28
CA ARG A 196 8.46 14.53 11.36
C ARG A 196 9.13 14.44 10.00
N VAL A 197 8.38 14.07 8.97
CA VAL A 197 8.87 13.96 7.59
C VAL A 197 8.02 14.83 6.68
N PRO A 198 8.60 15.59 5.73
CA PRO A 198 7.80 16.31 4.75
C PRO A 198 6.91 15.35 3.97
N LEU A 199 5.61 15.66 3.83
CA LEU A 199 4.72 14.87 2.99
C LEU A 199 5.29 14.77 1.57
N ALA A 200 5.92 15.85 1.10
CA ALA A 200 6.59 15.92 -0.19
C ALA A 200 7.59 14.79 -0.45
N ASP A 201 8.21 14.16 0.55
CA ASP A 201 9.13 13.03 0.33
C ASP A 201 8.45 11.81 -0.34
N TYR A 202 7.12 11.79 -0.42
CA TYR A 202 6.32 10.82 -1.17
C TYR A 202 5.89 11.31 -2.55
N GLY A 203 6.43 12.43 -3.04
CA GLY A 203 6.04 13.11 -4.28
C GLY A 203 5.98 12.23 -5.52
N ASP A 204 6.80 11.18 -5.56
CA ASP A 204 6.84 10.24 -6.67
C ASP A 204 5.94 9.01 -6.50
N MET A 205 5.17 8.97 -5.42
CA MET A 205 4.22 7.91 -5.11
C MET A 205 2.81 8.54 -5.01
N PRO A 206 2.18 8.89 -6.15
CA PRO A 206 0.98 9.72 -6.16
C PRO A 206 -0.26 9.05 -5.56
N HIS A 207 -0.26 7.72 -5.43
CA HIS A 207 -1.41 6.96 -4.94
C HIS A 207 -1.39 6.84 -3.41
N ILE A 208 -1.96 7.85 -2.73
CA ILE A 208 -2.17 7.87 -1.29
C ILE A 208 -3.60 7.42 -0.97
N PHE A 209 -3.74 6.52 -0.01
CA PHE A 209 -5.04 6.10 0.50
C PHE A 209 -5.26 6.67 1.90
N ARG A 210 -6.44 7.24 2.13
CA ARG A 210 -6.87 7.71 3.45
C ARG A 210 -7.83 6.70 4.05
N MET A 211 -7.65 6.36 5.32
CA MET A 211 -8.61 5.54 6.05
C MET A 211 -9.92 6.31 6.26
N GLU A 212 -11.05 5.69 5.97
CA GLU A 212 -12.36 6.33 6.11
C GLU A 212 -12.80 6.33 7.57
N GLU A 213 -12.82 7.51 8.18
CA GLU A 213 -13.13 7.72 9.58
C GLU A 213 -13.94 9.00 9.79
N ARG A 214 -14.92 8.93 10.69
CA ARG A 214 -15.65 10.11 11.16
C ARG A 214 -14.91 10.71 12.34
N LEU A 215 -13.97 11.59 12.03
CA LEU A 215 -13.19 12.33 13.02
C LEU A 215 -13.78 13.75 13.18
N THR A 216 -14.14 14.10 14.42
CA THR A 216 -14.41 15.49 14.78
C THR A 216 -13.11 16.28 14.83
N GLU A 217 -13.19 17.61 14.75
CA GLU A 217 -12.00 18.47 14.85
C GLU A 217 -11.22 18.22 16.16
N GLN A 218 -11.95 18.05 17.27
CA GLN A 218 -11.33 17.74 18.56
C GLN A 218 -10.64 16.36 18.58
N GLN A 219 -11.11 15.39 17.80
CA GLN A 219 -10.43 14.11 17.65
C GLN A 219 -9.17 14.28 16.80
N ARG A 220 -9.24 15.04 15.70
CA ARG A 220 -8.08 15.35 14.85
C ARG A 220 -6.97 16.04 15.63
N GLU A 221 -7.31 17.04 16.44
CA GLU A 221 -6.36 17.74 17.30
C GLU A 221 -5.71 16.80 18.32
N ARG A 222 -6.48 15.88 18.92
CA ARG A 222 -5.94 14.87 19.83
C ARG A 222 -4.98 13.92 19.13
N ILE A 223 -5.34 13.42 17.94
CA ILE A 223 -4.47 12.54 17.15
C ILE A 223 -3.14 13.25 16.83
N VAL A 224 -3.19 14.51 16.41
CA VAL A 224 -1.97 15.29 16.14
C VAL A 224 -1.16 15.51 17.42
N HIS A 225 -1.81 15.83 18.54
CA HIS A 225 -1.13 15.97 19.82
C HIS A 225 -0.40 14.68 20.24
N ASP A 226 -1.08 13.54 20.15
CA ASP A 226 -0.52 12.23 20.47
C ASP A 226 0.61 11.86 19.49
N ALA A 227 0.49 12.24 18.22
CA ALA A 227 1.53 12.06 17.21
C ALA A 227 2.81 12.84 17.58
N GLU A 228 2.68 14.12 17.97
CA GLU A 228 3.80 14.95 18.40
C GLU A 228 4.45 14.41 19.69
N GLN A 229 3.66 13.93 20.65
CA GLN A 229 4.19 13.25 21.83
C GLN A 229 4.99 12.00 21.47
N PHE A 230 4.50 11.22 20.50
CA PHE A 230 5.16 10.02 20.01
C PHE A 230 6.45 10.34 19.25
N ILE A 231 6.48 11.43 18.48
CA ILE A 231 7.71 11.94 17.84
C ILE A 231 8.74 12.34 18.88
N ALA A 232 8.32 12.98 19.98
CA ALA A 232 9.22 13.38 21.06
C ALA A 232 9.79 12.19 21.84
N ASN A 233 9.03 11.11 21.98
CA ASN A 233 9.42 9.89 22.70
C ASN A 233 9.12 8.63 21.87
N PRO A 234 9.89 8.38 20.80
CA PRO A 234 9.58 7.32 19.85
C PRO A 234 9.80 5.95 20.48
N GLN A 235 8.84 5.04 20.28
CA GLN A 235 9.04 3.64 20.63
C GLN A 235 9.98 2.95 19.63
N ALA A 236 10.53 1.80 20.03
CA ALA A 236 11.34 1.01 19.13
C ALA A 236 10.47 0.44 18.00
N TYR A 237 10.91 0.64 16.76
CA TYR A 237 10.30 0.01 15.61
C TYR A 237 10.55 -1.51 15.62
N ASN A 238 9.53 -2.27 15.27
CA ASN A 238 9.68 -3.66 14.88
C ASN A 238 8.66 -4.04 13.80
N ILE A 239 9.13 -4.64 12.70
CA ILE A 239 8.28 -4.98 11.56
C ILE A 239 7.10 -5.91 11.91
N LEU A 240 7.23 -6.76 12.93
CA LEU A 240 6.22 -7.75 13.31
C LEU A 240 5.28 -7.28 14.43
N TRP A 241 5.75 -6.47 15.38
CA TRP A 241 4.95 -6.14 16.56
C TRP A 241 4.97 -4.67 16.95
N SER A 242 5.68 -3.80 16.24
CA SER A 242 5.73 -2.36 16.55
C SER A 242 6.04 -1.58 15.28
N ASN A 243 5.24 -1.85 14.24
CA ASN A 243 5.43 -1.25 12.92
C ASN A 243 4.67 0.08 12.79
N CYS A 244 4.68 0.66 11.61
CA CYS A 244 3.99 1.92 11.34
C CYS A 244 2.47 1.81 11.57
N GLU A 245 1.82 0.72 11.14
CA GLU A 245 0.39 0.50 11.36
C GLU A 245 0.04 0.50 12.87
N HIS A 246 0.79 -0.25 13.67
CA HIS A 246 0.61 -0.30 15.12
C HIS A 246 0.68 1.09 15.75
N THR A 247 1.68 1.87 15.35
CA THR A 247 1.87 3.22 15.90
C THR A 247 0.77 4.17 15.46
N THR A 248 0.39 4.15 14.19
CA THR A 248 -0.73 4.96 13.72
C THR A 248 -2.03 4.59 14.45
N ASN A 249 -2.27 3.30 14.72
CA ASN A 249 -3.44 2.88 15.50
C ASN A 249 -3.40 3.39 16.95
N LEU A 250 -2.23 3.36 17.60
CA LEU A 250 -2.06 3.92 18.95
C LEU A 250 -2.37 5.42 18.99
N VAL A 251 -1.78 6.17 18.05
CA VAL A 251 -1.94 7.63 17.95
C VAL A 251 -3.37 8.02 17.55
N SER A 252 -4.04 7.20 16.74
CA SER A 252 -5.45 7.39 16.40
C SER A 252 -6.41 7.04 17.55
N GLY A 253 -5.91 6.67 18.73
CA GLY A 253 -6.74 6.27 19.89
C GLY A 253 -7.49 4.96 19.68
N LYS A 254 -7.14 4.17 18.66
CA LYS A 254 -7.67 2.82 18.46
C LYS A 254 -7.01 1.95 19.52
N GLN A 255 -7.76 1.58 20.54
CA GLN A 255 -7.30 0.72 21.65
C GLN A 255 -6.83 -0.69 21.22
N GLN A 256 -6.67 -0.95 19.93
CA GLN A 256 -6.24 -2.22 19.35
C GLN A 256 -4.84 -2.08 18.75
N PHE A 257 -3.85 -2.59 19.49
CA PHE A 257 -2.48 -2.76 19.01
C PHE A 257 -2.37 -4.01 18.12
N THR A 258 -3.08 -4.02 16.99
CA THR A 258 -3.04 -5.14 16.04
C THR A 258 -2.86 -4.62 14.63
N SER A 259 -1.98 -5.26 13.88
CA SER A 259 -1.74 -4.98 12.46
C SER A 259 -2.34 -6.10 11.59
N PRO A 260 -3.46 -5.86 10.89
CA PRO A 260 -3.93 -6.68 9.77
C PRO A 260 -2.82 -7.15 8.84
N GLU A 261 -1.85 -6.29 8.52
CA GLU A 261 -0.74 -6.65 7.62
C GLU A 261 0.16 -7.73 8.21
N VAL A 262 0.48 -7.65 9.50
CA VAL A 262 1.27 -8.68 10.19
C VAL A 262 0.52 -10.00 10.22
N HIS A 263 -0.78 -9.99 10.50
CA HIS A 263 -1.59 -11.21 10.46
C HIS A 263 -1.60 -11.83 9.06
N PHE A 264 -1.74 -11.02 8.01
CA PHE A 264 -1.68 -11.47 6.63
C PHE A 264 -0.30 -12.06 6.28
N PHE A 265 0.77 -11.39 6.70
CA PHE A 265 2.14 -11.84 6.47
C PHE A 265 2.43 -13.18 7.17
N LEU A 266 2.10 -13.31 8.45
CA LEU A 266 2.28 -14.56 9.21
C LEU A 266 1.44 -15.71 8.65
N TRP A 267 0.19 -15.42 8.25
CA TRP A 267 -0.65 -16.41 7.58
C TRP A 267 -0.06 -16.86 6.24
N SER A 268 0.47 -15.92 5.45
CA SER A 268 1.14 -16.24 4.19
C SER A 268 2.36 -17.14 4.40
N ILE A 269 3.20 -16.84 5.40
CA ILE A 269 4.33 -17.70 5.79
C ILE A 269 3.84 -19.10 6.17
N CYS A 270 2.84 -19.21 7.04
CA CYS A 270 2.26 -20.50 7.44
C CYS A 270 1.77 -21.29 6.23
N ARG A 271 1.03 -20.65 5.31
CA ARG A 271 0.54 -21.26 4.08
C ARG A 271 1.68 -21.75 3.20
N TYR A 272 2.78 -21.00 3.08
CA TYR A 272 3.94 -21.46 2.32
C TYR A 272 4.57 -22.70 2.94
N PHE A 273 4.75 -22.75 4.26
CA PHE A 273 5.25 -23.95 4.94
C PHE A 273 4.34 -25.17 4.74
N LEU A 274 3.02 -24.99 4.89
CA LEU A 274 2.05 -26.04 4.59
C LEU A 274 2.13 -26.48 3.12
N THR A 275 2.27 -25.53 2.20
CA THR A 275 2.40 -25.84 0.77
C THR A 275 3.66 -26.63 0.47
N PHE A 276 4.80 -26.29 1.08
CA PHE A 276 6.05 -27.05 0.93
C PHE A 276 5.91 -28.48 1.49
N PHE A 277 5.24 -28.63 2.65
CA PHE A 277 4.94 -29.97 3.17
C PHE A 277 4.02 -30.76 2.22
N GLY A 278 2.97 -30.13 1.68
CA GLY A 278 2.10 -30.74 0.67
C GLY A 278 2.86 -31.13 -0.60
N LEU A 279 3.81 -30.31 -1.06
CA LEU A 279 4.67 -30.67 -2.19
C LEU A 279 5.54 -31.90 -1.89
N ALA A 280 6.03 -32.05 -0.65
CA ALA A 280 6.76 -33.24 -0.25
C ALA A 280 5.88 -34.50 -0.25
N THR A 281 4.62 -34.40 0.19
CA THR A 281 3.69 -35.54 0.13
C THR A 281 3.27 -35.85 -1.31
N LEU A 282 3.10 -34.83 -2.16
CA LEU A 282 2.88 -35.00 -3.60
C LEU A 282 4.08 -35.66 -4.29
N HIS A 283 5.30 -35.33 -3.87
CA HIS A 283 6.49 -36.02 -4.33
C HIS A 283 6.49 -37.51 -3.92
N ALA A 284 6.06 -37.83 -2.70
CA ALA A 284 5.89 -39.22 -2.28
C ALA A 284 4.84 -39.97 -3.15
N VAL A 285 3.71 -39.33 -3.46
CA VAL A 285 2.72 -39.88 -4.42
C VAL A 285 3.39 -40.17 -5.76
N THR A 286 4.14 -39.19 -6.30
CA THR A 286 4.75 -39.36 -7.63
C THR A 286 5.84 -40.42 -7.66
N MET A 287 6.72 -40.48 -6.66
CA MET A 287 7.79 -41.48 -6.59
C MET A 287 7.28 -42.90 -6.31
N GLN A 288 6.29 -43.05 -5.41
CA GLN A 288 5.77 -44.36 -5.04
C GLN A 288 4.80 -44.90 -6.10
N CYS A 289 3.94 -44.07 -6.69
CA CYS A 289 2.98 -44.54 -7.69
C CYS A 289 3.56 -44.75 -9.08
N TYR A 290 4.47 -43.89 -9.53
CA TYR A 290 4.89 -43.88 -10.94
C TYR A 290 6.15 -44.68 -11.23
N SER A 291 6.77 -45.30 -10.22
CA SER A 291 7.76 -46.36 -10.41
C SER A 291 7.06 -47.70 -10.72
N ARG A 292 6.62 -47.82 -11.98
CA ARG A 292 6.22 -49.02 -12.76
C ARG A 292 5.21 -50.06 -12.23
N TYR A 293 4.83 -50.18 -10.95
CA TYR A 293 3.92 -51.25 -10.50
C TYR A 293 3.04 -50.96 -9.26
N CYS A 294 2.63 -49.72 -9.00
CA CYS A 294 1.77 -49.43 -7.84
C CYS A 294 0.27 -49.48 -8.17
N LEU A 295 -0.38 -50.57 -7.78
CA LEU A 295 -1.83 -50.78 -7.85
C LEU A 295 -2.64 -50.00 -6.79
N GLN A 296 -1.97 -49.33 -5.84
CA GLN A 296 -2.63 -48.56 -4.79
C GLN A 296 -2.08 -47.14 -4.73
N TYR A 297 -2.94 -46.17 -5.02
CA TYR A 297 -2.70 -44.76 -4.73
C TYR A 297 -2.54 -44.60 -3.20
N PRO A 298 -1.47 -43.99 -2.68
CA PRO A 298 -1.34 -43.72 -1.26
C PRO A 298 -2.32 -42.62 -0.89
N PHE A 299 -3.56 -43.03 -0.59
CA PHE A 299 -4.66 -42.13 -0.24
C PHE A 299 -4.26 -41.14 0.86
N TRP A 300 -3.47 -41.59 1.84
CA TRP A 300 -2.95 -40.75 2.91
C TRP A 300 -2.09 -39.58 2.40
N ALA A 301 -1.24 -39.80 1.39
CA ALA A 301 -0.33 -38.78 0.86
C ALA A 301 -1.08 -37.75 0.02
N LEU A 302 -2.09 -38.21 -0.73
CA LEU A 302 -3.00 -37.35 -1.47
C LEU A 302 -3.90 -36.52 -0.53
N ALA A 303 -4.45 -37.14 0.50
CA ALA A 303 -5.22 -36.45 1.54
C ALA A 303 -4.36 -35.40 2.26
N ALA A 304 -3.11 -35.73 2.60
CA ALA A 304 -2.17 -34.79 3.18
C ALA A 304 -1.85 -33.63 2.22
N TYR A 305 -1.64 -33.91 0.93
CA TYR A 305 -1.43 -32.85 -0.08
C TYR A 305 -2.59 -31.86 -0.10
N TYR A 306 -3.85 -32.32 -0.24
CA TYR A 306 -5.01 -31.43 -0.30
C TYR A 306 -5.25 -30.69 1.02
N THR A 307 -5.01 -31.34 2.16
CA THR A 307 -5.13 -30.72 3.49
C THR A 307 -4.11 -29.60 3.68
N CYS A 308 -2.92 -29.72 3.09
CA CYS A 308 -1.84 -28.75 3.26
C CYS A 308 -1.77 -27.70 2.14
N THR A 309 -2.48 -27.89 1.02
CA THR A 309 -2.44 -26.96 -0.12
C THR A 309 -3.80 -26.33 -0.43
N ALA A 310 -4.78 -27.15 -0.81
CA ALA A 310 -6.08 -26.70 -1.28
C ALA A 310 -6.97 -26.20 -0.14
N LEU A 311 -7.05 -26.93 0.97
CA LEU A 311 -7.91 -26.58 2.10
C LEU A 311 -7.53 -25.23 2.76
N PRO A 312 -6.25 -24.89 2.99
CA PRO A 312 -5.87 -23.58 3.53
C PRO A 312 -6.24 -22.43 2.59
N VAL A 313 -6.16 -22.63 1.27
CA VAL A 313 -6.59 -21.62 0.28
C VAL A 313 -8.10 -21.41 0.35
N LEU A 314 -8.89 -22.49 0.38
CA LEU A 314 -10.34 -22.39 0.48
C LEU A 314 -10.77 -21.73 1.80
N ALA A 315 -10.18 -22.15 2.92
CA ALA A 315 -10.44 -21.56 4.24
C ALA A 315 -10.09 -20.08 4.27
N GLN A 316 -8.94 -19.69 3.70
CA GLN A 316 -8.54 -18.29 3.57
C GLN A 316 -9.59 -17.48 2.82
N ILE A 317 -10.04 -17.95 1.64
CA ILE A 317 -11.04 -17.25 0.83
C ILE A 317 -12.35 -17.03 1.61
N VAL A 318 -12.87 -18.08 2.26
CA VAL A 318 -14.12 -18.00 3.02
C VAL A 318 -14.00 -17.07 4.22
N VAL A 319 -12.92 -17.19 5.00
CA VAL A 319 -12.69 -16.35 6.18
C VAL A 319 -12.48 -14.90 5.78
N GLN A 320 -11.68 -14.63 4.75
CA GLN A 320 -11.43 -13.26 4.26
C GLN A 320 -12.73 -12.61 3.79
N PHE A 321 -13.52 -13.29 2.96
CA PHE A 321 -14.81 -12.76 2.50
C PHE A 321 -15.77 -12.51 3.66
N GLY A 322 -15.86 -13.44 4.63
CA GLY A 322 -16.71 -13.27 5.81
C GLY A 322 -16.33 -12.05 6.67
N ARG A 323 -15.02 -11.86 6.91
CA ARG A 323 -14.52 -10.68 7.65
C ARG A 323 -14.77 -9.39 6.88
N LEU A 324 -14.53 -9.41 5.57
CA LEU A 324 -14.77 -8.27 4.70
C LEU A 324 -16.23 -7.86 4.69
N ALA A 325 -17.15 -8.82 4.51
CA ALA A 325 -18.58 -8.55 4.52
C ALA A 325 -19.04 -7.94 5.86
N HIS A 326 -18.49 -8.44 6.97
CA HIS A 326 -18.72 -7.86 8.29
C HIS A 326 -18.20 -6.42 8.39
N THR A 327 -16.98 -6.17 7.94
CA THR A 327 -16.35 -4.83 7.94
C THR A 327 -17.12 -3.84 7.08
N VAL A 328 -17.51 -4.21 5.86
CA VAL A 328 -18.34 -3.37 4.97
C VAL A 328 -19.69 -3.05 5.64
N ALA A 329 -20.36 -4.04 6.21
CA ALA A 329 -21.63 -3.83 6.91
C ALA A 329 -21.47 -2.92 8.14
N ALA A 330 -20.40 -3.09 8.91
CA ALA A 330 -20.08 -2.25 10.06
C ALA A 330 -19.77 -0.80 9.64
N SER A 331 -19.00 -0.61 8.58
CA SER A 331 -18.66 0.71 8.03
C SER A 331 -19.88 1.43 7.48
N TRP A 332 -20.80 0.71 6.82
CA TRP A 332 -22.06 1.28 6.36
C TRP A 332 -22.96 1.73 7.52
N ARG A 333 -23.10 0.91 8.57
CA ARG A 333 -23.87 1.28 9.79
C ARG A 333 -23.29 2.49 10.51
N LYS A 334 -21.96 2.67 10.44
CA LYS A 334 -21.26 3.87 10.94
C LYS A 334 -21.35 5.06 9.98
N SER A 335 -22.03 4.90 8.84
CA SER A 335 -22.18 5.91 7.80
C SER A 335 -20.83 6.46 7.29
N LEU A 336 -19.83 5.58 7.21
CA LEU A 336 -18.51 5.87 6.63
C LEU A 336 -18.51 5.71 5.10
N ILE A 337 -19.42 4.89 4.59
CA ILE A 337 -19.55 4.56 3.17
C ILE A 337 -21.01 4.65 2.74
N SER A 338 -21.21 4.94 1.46
CA SER A 338 -22.54 4.96 0.83
C SER A 338 -23.05 3.53 0.57
N ARG A 339 -24.33 3.41 0.21
CA ARG A 339 -24.87 2.11 -0.21
C ARG A 339 -24.31 1.63 -1.56
N ASN A 340 -23.99 2.55 -2.47
CA ASN A 340 -23.25 2.25 -3.70
C ASN A 340 -21.89 1.61 -3.40
N ASP A 341 -21.16 2.16 -2.43
CA ASP A 341 -19.89 1.59 -1.98
C ASP A 341 -20.06 0.17 -1.42
N VAL A 342 -21.09 -0.08 -0.62
CA VAL A 342 -21.39 -1.41 -0.07
C VAL A 342 -21.57 -2.43 -1.17
N TYR A 343 -22.43 -2.14 -2.15
CA TYR A 343 -22.69 -3.08 -3.25
C TYR A 343 -21.45 -3.29 -4.12
N HIS A 344 -20.71 -2.22 -4.42
CA HIS A 344 -19.47 -2.32 -5.17
C HIS A 344 -18.45 -3.22 -4.45
N LEU A 345 -18.16 -2.95 -3.17
CA LEU A 345 -17.17 -3.69 -2.40
C LEU A 345 -17.58 -5.16 -2.24
N LEU A 346 -18.82 -5.44 -1.84
CA LEU A 346 -19.28 -6.82 -1.65
C LEU A 346 -19.27 -7.60 -2.97
N LEU A 347 -19.71 -7.01 -4.07
CA LEU A 347 -19.74 -7.67 -5.37
C LEU A 347 -18.31 -7.92 -5.90
N LYS A 348 -17.43 -6.93 -5.81
CA LYS A 348 -16.02 -7.05 -6.22
C LYS A 348 -15.34 -8.18 -5.48
N GLU A 349 -15.51 -8.24 -4.15
CA GLU A 349 -14.81 -9.19 -3.30
C GLU A 349 -15.44 -10.58 -3.32
N LEU A 350 -16.76 -10.69 -3.51
CA LEU A 350 -17.41 -11.96 -3.82
C LEU A 350 -16.90 -12.52 -5.16
N SER A 351 -16.77 -11.65 -6.17
CA SER A 351 -16.23 -12.03 -7.48
C SER A 351 -14.77 -12.47 -7.36
N ARG A 352 -13.95 -11.77 -6.56
CA ARG A 352 -12.58 -12.17 -6.23
C ARG A 352 -12.55 -13.55 -5.58
N ALA A 353 -13.40 -13.78 -4.59
CA ALA A 353 -13.48 -15.05 -3.87
C ALA A 353 -13.85 -16.21 -4.81
N ILE A 354 -14.85 -16.02 -5.67
CA ILE A 354 -15.27 -17.03 -6.66
C ILE A 354 -14.15 -17.27 -7.68
N PHE A 355 -13.54 -16.21 -8.22
CA PHE A 355 -12.48 -16.32 -9.22
C PHE A 355 -11.24 -17.01 -8.65
N ASN A 356 -10.76 -16.58 -7.48
CA ASN A 356 -9.61 -17.18 -6.82
C ASN A 356 -9.90 -18.61 -6.36
N GLY A 357 -11.12 -18.90 -5.93
CA GLY A 357 -11.56 -20.26 -5.61
C GLY A 357 -11.59 -21.16 -6.84
N ALA A 358 -12.13 -20.69 -7.96
CA ALA A 358 -12.17 -21.48 -9.19
C ALA A 358 -10.75 -21.73 -9.75
N LEU A 359 -9.92 -20.68 -9.84
CA LEU A 359 -8.62 -20.77 -10.50
C LEU A 359 -7.55 -21.39 -9.59
N ALA A 360 -7.31 -20.84 -8.40
CA ALA A 360 -6.24 -21.32 -7.54
C ALA A 360 -6.58 -22.68 -6.90
N PHE A 361 -7.76 -22.81 -6.29
CA PHE A 361 -8.15 -24.09 -5.68
C PHE A 361 -8.43 -25.16 -6.74
N GLY A 362 -9.03 -24.81 -7.88
CA GLY A 362 -9.14 -25.72 -9.03
C GLY A 362 -7.79 -26.21 -9.53
N PHE A 363 -6.80 -25.32 -9.72
CA PHE A 363 -5.45 -25.72 -10.12
C PHE A 363 -4.79 -26.66 -9.09
N LEU A 364 -4.91 -26.36 -7.79
CA LEU A 364 -4.36 -27.19 -6.72
C LEU A 364 -5.00 -28.58 -6.67
N LEU A 365 -6.31 -28.68 -6.92
CA LEU A 365 -7.01 -29.96 -7.04
C LEU A 365 -6.49 -30.82 -8.20
N TRP A 366 -6.19 -30.20 -9.34
CA TRP A 366 -5.80 -30.90 -10.56
C TRP A 366 -4.28 -31.14 -10.68
N ALA A 367 -3.47 -30.52 -9.82
CA ALA A 367 -2.01 -30.60 -9.92
C ALA A 367 -1.44 -32.04 -9.87
N PRO A 368 -1.96 -32.98 -9.06
CA PRO A 368 -1.51 -34.38 -9.10
C PRO A 368 -1.72 -35.03 -10.47
N ASP A 369 -2.88 -34.81 -11.09
CA ASP A 369 -3.20 -35.35 -12.42
C ASP A 369 -2.35 -34.67 -13.49
N ILE A 370 -2.10 -33.36 -13.40
CA ILE A 370 -1.22 -32.63 -14.33
C ILE A 370 0.21 -33.20 -14.27
N LEU A 371 0.73 -33.49 -13.06
CA LEU A 371 2.03 -34.14 -12.90
C LEU A 371 2.05 -35.54 -13.51
N HIS A 372 0.95 -36.29 -13.37
CA HIS A 372 0.79 -37.60 -13.95
C HIS A 372 0.81 -37.54 -15.48
N PHE A 373 -0.05 -36.73 -16.10
CA PHE A 373 -0.13 -36.57 -17.55
C PHE A 373 1.16 -36.01 -18.17
N ALA A 374 1.93 -35.23 -17.40
CA ALA A 374 3.21 -34.71 -17.85
C ALA A 374 4.35 -35.74 -17.79
N ASP A 375 4.09 -37.00 -17.39
CA ASP A 375 5.11 -38.04 -17.13
C ASP A 375 6.25 -37.55 -16.24
N GLY A 376 5.99 -36.60 -15.32
CA GLY A 376 7.04 -35.99 -14.51
C GLY A 376 8.09 -35.17 -15.29
N ARG A 377 7.79 -34.68 -16.51
CA ARG A 377 8.73 -33.85 -17.31
C ARG A 377 8.92 -32.43 -16.78
N TYR A 378 7.99 -31.92 -15.97
CA TYR A 378 7.99 -30.53 -15.49
C TYR A 378 7.74 -30.35 -13.97
N PRO A 379 8.33 -31.16 -13.08
CA PRO A 379 7.97 -31.21 -11.67
C PRO A 379 8.29 -29.90 -10.94
N ILE A 380 9.42 -29.27 -11.28
CA ILE A 380 9.84 -27.99 -10.69
C ILE A 380 8.88 -26.88 -11.09
N ARG A 381 8.50 -26.79 -12.38
CA ARG A 381 7.60 -25.73 -12.88
C ARG A 381 6.22 -25.84 -12.24
N ILE A 382 5.68 -27.05 -12.13
CA ILE A 382 4.38 -27.28 -11.51
C ILE A 382 4.45 -27.00 -10.00
N SER A 383 5.55 -27.36 -9.33
CA SER A 383 5.75 -27.04 -7.90
C SER A 383 5.79 -25.54 -7.65
N VAL A 384 6.51 -24.78 -8.49
CA VAL A 384 6.51 -23.31 -8.43
C VAL A 384 5.09 -22.77 -8.67
N ALA A 385 4.38 -23.28 -9.67
CA ALA A 385 3.00 -22.88 -9.94
C ALA A 385 2.07 -23.16 -8.74
N ILE A 386 2.22 -24.30 -8.05
CA ILE A 386 1.45 -24.64 -6.83
C ILE A 386 1.70 -23.60 -5.73
N VAL A 387 2.96 -23.21 -5.49
CA VAL A 387 3.33 -22.22 -4.47
C VAL A 387 2.70 -20.85 -4.74
N PHE A 388 2.68 -20.44 -6.02
CA PHE A 388 2.23 -19.12 -6.44
C PHE A 388 0.79 -19.07 -6.96
N ALA A 389 0.06 -20.19 -7.01
CA ALA A 389 -1.27 -20.29 -7.62
C ALA A 389 -2.25 -19.22 -7.11
N TYR A 390 -2.32 -19.05 -5.79
CA TYR A 390 -3.18 -18.04 -5.17
C TYR A 390 -2.77 -16.61 -5.54
N LEU A 391 -1.48 -16.29 -5.43
CA LEU A 391 -0.96 -14.95 -5.71
C LEU A 391 -1.14 -14.55 -7.17
N ALA A 392 -0.87 -15.50 -8.09
CA ALA A 392 -1.07 -15.28 -9.51
C ALA A 392 -2.55 -15.08 -9.85
N SER A 393 -3.44 -15.90 -9.26
CA SER A 393 -4.87 -15.75 -9.44
C SER A 393 -5.38 -14.39 -8.96
N ASP A 394 -4.95 -13.98 -7.76
CA ASP A 394 -5.38 -12.71 -7.17
C ASP A 394 -4.87 -11.51 -7.97
N ALA A 395 -3.62 -11.56 -8.43
CA ALA A 395 -3.05 -10.53 -9.31
C ALA A 395 -3.81 -10.44 -10.65
N ILE A 396 -4.16 -11.57 -11.27
CA ILE A 396 -4.96 -11.59 -12.50
C ILE A 396 -6.34 -10.97 -12.24
N PHE A 397 -7.01 -11.36 -11.15
CA PHE A 397 -8.31 -10.79 -10.79
C PHE A 397 -8.22 -9.29 -10.57
N ALA A 398 -7.23 -8.83 -9.80
CA ALA A 398 -7.02 -7.42 -9.49
C ALA A 398 -6.84 -6.60 -10.79
N LEU A 399 -6.00 -7.06 -11.72
CA LEU A 399 -5.83 -6.42 -13.02
C LEU A 399 -7.15 -6.37 -13.83
N LEU A 400 -7.87 -7.48 -13.90
CA LEU A 400 -9.16 -7.54 -14.61
C LEU A 400 -10.20 -6.61 -13.98
N ALA A 401 -10.33 -6.61 -12.66
CA ALA A 401 -11.23 -5.74 -11.92
C ALA A 401 -10.92 -4.27 -12.19
N GLN A 402 -9.64 -3.89 -12.21
CA GLN A 402 -9.22 -2.53 -12.52
C GLN A 402 -9.53 -2.12 -13.96
N VAL A 403 -9.36 -3.03 -14.93
CA VAL A 403 -9.77 -2.79 -16.32
C VAL A 403 -11.29 -2.56 -16.39
N VAL A 404 -12.09 -3.42 -15.74
CA VAL A 404 -13.56 -3.28 -15.71
C VAL A 404 -13.97 -1.97 -15.05
N THR A 405 -13.39 -1.62 -13.90
CA THR A 405 -13.66 -0.35 -13.22
C THR A 405 -13.35 0.84 -14.12
N ARG A 406 -12.22 0.83 -14.84
CA ARG A 406 -11.89 1.92 -15.78
C ARG A 406 -12.88 2.02 -16.94
N ILE A 407 -13.31 0.89 -17.50
CA ILE A 407 -14.32 0.88 -18.57
C ILE A 407 -15.65 1.45 -18.07
N LEU A 408 -16.11 1.01 -16.89
CA LEU A 408 -17.36 1.52 -16.29
C LEU A 408 -17.29 3.02 -16.05
N LEU A 409 -16.15 3.51 -15.55
CA LEU A 409 -15.95 4.94 -15.34
C LEU A 409 -15.97 5.75 -16.62
N GLN A 410 -15.28 5.28 -17.66
CA GLN A 410 -15.23 5.97 -18.96
C GLN A 410 -16.57 5.95 -19.69
N THR A 411 -17.36 4.88 -19.54
CA THR A 411 -18.59 4.69 -20.32
C THR A 411 -19.85 5.09 -19.58
N GLN A 412 -19.88 4.95 -18.25
CA GLN A 412 -21.06 5.18 -17.40
C GLN A 412 -20.85 6.30 -16.36
N GLY A 413 -19.62 6.79 -16.16
CA GLY A 413 -19.31 7.80 -15.15
C GLY A 413 -19.34 7.30 -13.70
N HIS A 414 -19.50 5.99 -13.48
CA HIS A 414 -19.53 5.36 -12.15
C HIS A 414 -18.77 4.02 -12.12
N TYR A 415 -18.34 3.58 -10.94
CA TYR A 415 -17.50 2.37 -10.77
C TYR A 415 -18.24 1.12 -10.28
N TRP A 416 -19.52 1.26 -9.93
CA TRP A 416 -20.36 0.14 -9.47
C TRP A 416 -21.15 -0.50 -10.61
N LEU A 417 -21.34 -1.83 -10.53
CA LEU A 417 -22.19 -2.59 -11.45
C LEU A 417 -23.65 -2.63 -11.01
N ILE A 418 -23.88 -2.61 -9.69
CA ILE A 418 -25.22 -2.64 -9.10
C ILE A 418 -25.44 -1.29 -8.43
N GLY A 419 -26.44 -0.54 -8.91
CA GLY A 419 -26.85 0.73 -8.32
C GLY A 419 -27.60 0.52 -7.01
N GLY A 420 -27.26 1.33 -6.02
CA GLY A 420 -27.96 1.50 -4.75
C GLY A 420 -28.39 2.95 -4.59
N SER A 421 -27.83 3.63 -3.60
CA SER A 421 -28.02 5.05 -3.32
C SER A 421 -26.66 5.67 -2.92
N ASP A 422 -26.48 6.96 -3.21
CA ASP A 422 -25.32 7.72 -2.69
C ASP A 422 -25.47 8.04 -1.20
N HIS A 423 -26.61 7.69 -0.62
CA HIS A 423 -26.91 7.92 0.79
C HIS A 423 -26.13 6.98 1.70
N THR A 424 -25.64 7.55 2.78
CA THR A 424 -25.16 6.84 3.96
C THR A 424 -26.33 6.29 4.78
N TRP A 425 -26.05 5.40 5.74
CA TRP A 425 -27.09 4.81 6.60
C TRP A 425 -27.91 5.86 7.36
N GLU A 426 -27.26 6.85 7.96
CA GLU A 426 -27.93 7.94 8.69
C GLU A 426 -28.83 8.79 7.78
N GLU A 427 -28.41 9.04 6.55
CA GLU A 427 -29.22 9.77 5.58
C GLU A 427 -30.44 8.96 5.15
N GLU A 428 -30.28 7.65 4.94
CA GLU A 428 -31.42 6.77 4.68
C GLU A 428 -32.39 6.73 5.86
N GLU A 429 -31.89 6.66 7.10
CA GLU A 429 -32.74 6.69 8.29
C GLU A 429 -33.48 8.02 8.44
N ARG A 430 -32.81 9.15 8.17
CA ARG A 430 -33.43 10.48 8.17
C ARG A 430 -34.54 10.57 7.14
N ILE A 431 -34.28 10.16 5.89
CA ILE A 431 -35.28 10.14 4.81
C ILE A 431 -36.47 9.25 5.19
N ARG A 432 -36.22 8.08 5.78
CA ARG A 432 -37.29 7.17 6.25
C ARG A 432 -38.10 7.77 7.41
N ALA A 433 -37.47 8.50 8.31
CA ALA A 433 -38.16 9.18 9.42
C ALA A 433 -39.03 10.34 8.92
N GLU A 434 -38.50 11.16 8.01
CA GLU A 434 -39.24 12.23 7.35
C GLU A 434 -40.45 11.70 6.56
N ALA A 435 -40.29 10.59 5.83
CA ALA A 435 -41.38 9.97 5.09
C ALA A 435 -42.49 9.39 5.99
N LYS A 436 -42.15 8.98 7.22
CA LYS A 436 -43.11 8.47 8.22
C LYS A 436 -43.82 9.58 8.99
N THR A 437 -43.28 10.80 8.99
CA THR A 437 -43.90 11.92 9.68
C THR A 437 -45.06 12.40 8.79
N PRO A 438 -46.33 12.19 9.16
CA PRO A 438 -47.44 12.64 8.33
C PRO A 438 -47.28 14.14 8.14
N LYS A 439 -47.34 14.61 6.88
CA LYS A 439 -47.45 16.03 6.57
C LYS A 439 -48.74 16.52 7.23
N SER A 440 -48.66 16.96 8.49
CA SER A 440 -49.75 17.63 9.16
C SER A 440 -50.08 18.84 8.28
N LYS A 441 -51.29 18.80 7.72
CA LYS A 441 -51.89 19.79 6.84
C LYS A 441 -51.34 21.19 7.14
N ALA A 442 -50.56 21.72 6.20
CA ALA A 442 -50.49 23.16 6.04
C ALA A 442 -51.89 23.59 5.62
N GLU A 443 -52.47 24.49 6.42
CA GLU A 443 -53.76 25.15 6.21
C GLU A 443 -53.84 25.87 4.86
#